data_AF-A0A2J6J7H2-F1
#
_entry.id   AF-A0A2J6J7H2-F1
#
_cell.length_a   1.000
_cell.length_b   1.000
_cell.length_c   1.000
_cell.angle_alpha   90.00
_cell.angle_beta   90.00
_cell.angle_gamma   90.00
#
_symmetry.space_group_name_H-M   'P 1'
#
loop_
_entity.id
_entity.type
_entity.pdbx_description
1 polymer ?
#
loop_
_entity_poly.entity_id
_entity_poly.type
_entity_poly.pdbx_seq_one_letter_code
_entity_poly.pdbx_strand_id
1 'polypeptide(L)'
;MRDGSVIDLGQGQIDVLHTPGHTPGSVVFSTGDAIVTGDTLFVERCGRADLPGSDVAQLYNSLQRLKKLPPETQVFPGHDYGSQPISTLSWERENNAFLRCEDLKAFVKLRMG
;
A
#
# COMPACT_ATOMS: atom_id res chain seq x y z
N MET A 1 11.36 4.02 10.87
CA MET A 1 11.85 5.16 10.04
C MET A 1 10.76 6.22 10.02
N ARG A 2 11.10 7.49 9.79
CA ARG A 2 10.10 8.59 9.78
C ARG A 2 9.55 8.76 8.36
N ASP A 3 8.29 9.19 8.24
CA ASP A 3 7.73 9.56 6.94
C ASP A 3 8.60 10.61 6.24
N GLY A 4 8.80 10.46 4.93
CA GLY A 4 9.65 11.35 4.13
C GLY A 4 11.16 11.21 4.39
N SER A 5 11.58 10.20 5.15
CA SER A 5 13.02 9.87 5.22
C SER A 5 13.49 9.36 3.87
N VAL A 6 14.75 9.63 3.55
CA VAL A 6 15.42 9.12 2.34
C VAL A 6 16.51 8.14 2.78
N ILE A 7 16.62 7.02 2.07
CA ILE A 7 17.72 6.06 2.20
C ILE A 7 18.58 6.17 0.94
N ASP A 8 19.84 6.54 1.11
CA ASP A 8 20.81 6.51 0.02
C ASP A 8 21.22 5.06 -0.28
N LEU A 9 21.13 4.67 -1.55
CA LEU A 9 21.50 3.33 -2.02
C LEU A 9 22.40 3.46 -3.24
N GLY A 10 23.72 3.49 -3.00
CA GLY A 10 24.70 3.72 -4.06
C GLY A 10 24.52 5.11 -4.67
N GLN A 11 24.18 5.18 -5.96
CA GLN A 11 23.85 6.44 -6.66
C GLN A 11 22.35 6.74 -6.69
N GLY A 12 21.50 5.85 -6.18
CA GLY A 12 20.06 6.01 -6.12
C GLY A 12 19.57 6.42 -4.74
N GLN A 13 18.30 6.82 -4.67
CA GLN A 13 17.61 7.17 -3.44
C GLN A 13 16.30 6.38 -3.32
N ILE A 14 15.96 6.02 -2.09
CA ILE A 14 14.70 5.36 -1.75
C ILE A 14 13.95 6.27 -0.77
N ASP A 15 12.78 6.73 -1.17
CA ASP A 15 11.86 7.46 -0.31
C ASP A 15 11.11 6.48 0.59
N VAL A 16 11.00 6.83 1.88
CA VAL A 16 10.23 6.09 2.87
C VAL A 16 8.88 6.75 3.08
N LEU A 17 7.81 6.06 2.66
CA LEU A 17 6.44 6.46 2.92
C LEU A 17 5.93 5.68 4.14
N HIS A 18 5.61 6.37 5.24
CA HIS A 18 4.94 5.73 6.38
C HIS A 18 3.49 5.41 5.98
N THR A 19 3.15 4.14 6.05
CA THR A 19 1.86 3.60 5.62
C THR A 19 1.27 2.68 6.68
N PRO A 20 0.95 3.22 7.88
CA PRO A 20 0.42 2.42 8.96
C PRO A 20 -0.95 1.86 8.61
N GLY A 21 -1.34 0.81 9.34
CA GLY A 21 -2.66 0.23 9.27
C GLY A 21 -2.64 -1.28 9.38
N HIS A 22 -1.83 -1.95 8.55
CA HIS A 22 -1.54 -3.38 8.77
C HIS A 22 -0.76 -3.57 10.08
N THR A 23 0.28 -2.78 10.28
CA THR A 23 0.96 -2.59 11.56
C THR A 23 1.20 -1.09 11.81
N PRO A 24 1.50 -0.66 13.06
CA PRO A 24 1.90 0.73 13.33
C PRO A 24 3.18 1.16 12.58
N GLY A 25 4.07 0.20 12.31
CA GLY A 25 5.39 0.43 11.73
C GLY A 25 5.49 0.21 10.23
N SER A 26 4.37 -0.12 9.57
CA SER A 26 4.34 -0.40 8.12
C SER A 26 4.84 0.80 7.31
N VAL A 27 5.72 0.54 6.36
CA VAL A 27 6.25 1.54 5.41
C VAL A 27 6.22 0.98 4.00
N VAL A 28 6.14 1.88 3.02
CA VAL A 28 6.39 1.61 1.60
C VAL A 28 7.68 2.29 1.19
N PHE A 29 8.54 1.55 0.50
CA PHE A 29 9.75 2.09 -0.10
C PHE A 29 9.47 2.46 -1.55
N SER A 30 9.80 3.70 -1.94
CA SER A 30 9.57 4.19 -3.31
C SER A 30 10.88 4.61 -3.98
N THR A 31 11.03 4.26 -5.25
CA THR A 31 12.15 4.70 -6.10
C THR A 31 11.71 5.75 -7.13
N GLY A 32 10.50 6.32 -6.99
CA GLY A 32 9.82 7.11 -8.02
C GLY A 32 9.05 6.25 -9.02
N ASP A 33 9.72 5.28 -9.65
CA ASP A 33 9.11 4.42 -10.68
C ASP A 33 8.43 3.17 -10.12
N ALA A 34 8.85 2.72 -8.93
CA ALA A 34 8.35 1.52 -8.29
C ALA A 34 8.13 1.73 -6.79
N ILE A 35 7.25 0.90 -6.22
CA ILE A 35 7.03 0.82 -4.78
C ILE A 35 7.11 -0.62 -4.29
N VAL A 36 7.84 -0.84 -3.19
CA VAL A 36 7.81 -2.08 -2.41
C VAL A 36 6.88 -1.86 -1.22
N THR A 37 5.72 -2.51 -1.24
CA THR A 37 4.57 -2.13 -0.42
C THR A 37 4.44 -2.87 0.90
N GLY A 38 5.25 -3.92 1.09
CA GLY A 38 5.09 -4.87 2.19
C GLY A 38 3.64 -5.37 2.25
N ASP A 39 3.07 -5.34 3.44
CA ASP A 39 1.68 -5.77 3.68
C ASP A 39 0.68 -4.61 3.65
N THR A 40 1.03 -3.46 3.05
CA THR A 40 0.08 -2.35 2.90
C THR A 40 -0.86 -2.61 1.72
N LEU A 41 -0.29 -2.86 0.54
CA LEU A 41 -0.99 -3.08 -0.73
C LEU A 41 -0.48 -4.37 -1.35
N PHE A 42 -1.39 -5.23 -1.77
CA PHE A 42 -1.10 -6.44 -2.54
C PHE A 42 -1.72 -6.33 -3.94
N VAL A 43 -1.35 -7.22 -4.84
CA VAL A 43 -2.07 -7.34 -6.12
C VAL A 43 -3.52 -7.74 -5.83
N GLU A 44 -4.45 -6.86 -6.20
CA GLU A 44 -5.91 -7.01 -6.05
C GLU A 44 -6.42 -7.14 -4.60
N ARG A 45 -5.53 -6.97 -3.61
CA ARG A 45 -5.83 -7.10 -2.17
C ARG A 45 -5.12 -6.04 -1.33
N CYS A 46 -5.31 -6.08 -0.01
CA CYS A 46 -4.53 -5.29 0.96
C CYS A 46 -4.27 -6.10 2.22
N GLY A 47 -3.39 -5.59 3.09
CA GLY A 47 -3.12 -6.18 4.39
C GLY A 47 -4.35 -6.34 5.27
N ARG A 48 -4.27 -7.28 6.21
CA ARG A 48 -5.26 -7.40 7.28
C ARG A 48 -5.12 -6.26 8.29
N ALA A 49 -6.21 -5.90 8.98
CA ALA A 49 -6.26 -4.81 9.95
C ALA A 49 -7.09 -5.17 11.21
N ASP A 50 -6.99 -6.43 11.64
CA ASP A 50 -7.74 -7.03 12.76
C ASP A 50 -6.83 -7.63 13.86
N LEU A 51 -5.52 -7.44 13.78
CA LEU A 51 -4.55 -7.90 14.79
C LEU A 51 -4.21 -6.79 15.80
N PRO A 52 -3.66 -7.12 16.99
CA PRO A 52 -3.24 -6.12 17.96
C PRO A 52 -2.31 -5.06 17.34
N GLY A 53 -2.67 -3.79 17.51
CA GLY A 53 -1.93 -2.65 16.97
C GLY A 53 -2.24 -2.28 15.51
N SER A 54 -3.01 -3.09 14.79
CA SER A 54 -3.50 -2.70 13.47
C SER A 54 -4.64 -1.68 13.56
N ASP A 55 -4.86 -0.93 12.48
CA ASP A 55 -5.87 0.12 12.39
C ASP A 55 -6.40 0.22 10.96
N VAL A 56 -7.67 -0.17 10.77
CA VAL A 56 -8.32 -0.20 9.45
C VAL A 56 -8.50 1.19 8.84
N ALA A 57 -8.67 2.23 9.65
CA ALA A 57 -8.80 3.60 9.15
C ALA A 57 -7.45 4.13 8.67
N GLN A 58 -6.37 3.81 9.39
CA GLN A 58 -5.02 4.12 8.94
C GLN A 58 -4.67 3.35 7.65
N LEU A 59 -5.05 2.07 7.55
CA LEU A 59 -4.81 1.29 6.33
C LEU A 59 -5.51 1.92 5.12
N TYR A 60 -6.78 2.30 5.28
CA TYR A 60 -7.52 3.03 4.24
C TYR A 60 -6.80 4.31 3.82
N ASN A 61 -6.40 5.15 4.77
CA ASN A 61 -5.71 6.40 4.47
C ASN A 61 -4.37 6.18 3.77
N SER A 62 -3.61 5.17 4.19
CA SER A 62 -2.36 4.75 3.55
C SER A 62 -2.59 4.32 2.10
N LEU A 63 -3.62 3.52 1.83
CA LEU A 63 -3.99 3.12 0.47
C LEU A 63 -4.45 4.31 -0.39
N GLN A 64 -5.23 5.24 0.16
CA GLN A 64 -5.63 6.46 -0.56
C GLN A 64 -4.44 7.37 -0.88
N ARG A 65 -3.41 7.40 -0.02
CA ARG A 65 -2.15 8.09 -0.30
C ARG A 65 -1.41 7.43 -1.46
N LEU A 66 -1.21 6.11 -1.41
CA LEU A 66 -0.54 5.35 -2.49
C LEU A 66 -1.29 5.46 -3.81
N LYS A 67 -2.63 5.43 -3.77
CA LYS A 67 -3.50 5.58 -4.95
C LYS A 67 -3.27 6.88 -5.71
N LYS A 68 -2.62 7.91 -5.13
CA LYS A 68 -2.34 9.20 -5.80
C LYS A 68 -1.00 9.25 -6.54
N LEU A 69 -0.14 8.25 -6.39
CA LEU A 69 1.13 8.15 -7.13
C LEU A 69 0.86 7.94 -8.64
N PRO A 70 1.87 8.10 -9.53
CA PRO A 70 1.69 7.91 -10.97
C PRO A 70 1.06 6.55 -11.33
N PRO A 71 0.15 6.47 -12.32
CA PRO A 71 -0.51 5.22 -12.70
C PRO A 71 0.45 4.11 -13.14
N GLU A 72 1.57 4.48 -13.76
CA GLU A 72 2.63 3.59 -14.24
C GLU A 72 3.50 3.01 -13.13
N THR A 73 3.41 3.53 -11.90
CA THR A 73 4.23 3.05 -10.77
C THR A 73 4.03 1.56 -10.57
N GLN A 74 5.13 0.80 -10.61
CA GLN A 74 5.12 -0.64 -10.39
C GLN A 74 4.90 -0.97 -8.91
N VAL A 75 4.09 -1.99 -8.63
CA VAL A 75 3.74 -2.42 -7.27
C VAL A 75 4.36 -3.78 -7.00
N PHE A 76 5.31 -3.81 -6.06
CA PHE A 76 5.98 -5.01 -5.57
C PHE A 76 5.46 -5.36 -4.16
N PRO A 77 4.54 -6.32 -4.03
CA PRO A 77 3.94 -6.67 -2.74
C PRO A 77 4.89 -7.46 -1.84
N GLY A 78 4.63 -7.43 -0.53
CA GLY A 78 5.34 -8.28 0.43
C GLY A 78 4.96 -9.76 0.35
N HIS A 79 3.77 -10.07 -0.17
CA HIS A 79 3.24 -11.42 -0.34
C HIS A 79 2.45 -11.54 -1.64
N ASP A 80 2.48 -12.73 -2.24
CA ASP A 80 1.77 -13.04 -3.48
C ASP A 80 0.43 -13.74 -3.17
N TYR A 81 -0.67 -13.05 -3.50
CA TYR A 81 -2.05 -13.54 -3.34
C TYR A 81 -2.93 -13.23 -4.56
N GLY A 82 -2.39 -12.49 -5.52
CA GLY A 82 -3.15 -11.93 -6.63
C GLY A 82 -3.12 -12.83 -7.86
N SER A 83 -3.69 -12.33 -8.95
CA SER A 83 -3.62 -12.98 -10.27
C SER A 83 -2.20 -12.98 -10.88
N GLN A 84 -1.31 -12.14 -10.35
CA GLN A 84 0.07 -11.94 -10.81
C GLN A 84 0.96 -11.48 -9.64
N PRO A 85 2.29 -11.74 -9.69
CA PRO A 85 3.19 -11.44 -8.58
C PRO A 85 3.50 -9.94 -8.41
N ILE A 86 3.37 -9.14 -9.47
CA ILE A 86 3.68 -7.71 -9.55
C ILE A 86 2.59 -7.05 -10.41
N SER A 87 2.22 -5.81 -10.10
CA SER A 87 1.25 -5.04 -10.88
C SER A 87 1.68 -3.58 -11.05
N THR A 88 0.75 -2.71 -11.46
CA THR A 88 0.90 -1.25 -11.51
C THR A 88 -0.22 -0.58 -10.73
N LEU A 89 -0.05 0.69 -10.36
CA LEU A 89 -1.14 1.43 -9.73
C LEU A 89 -2.35 1.63 -10.64
N SER A 90 -2.18 1.70 -11.96
CA SER A 90 -3.31 1.65 -12.91
C SER A 90 -4.10 0.34 -12.78
N TRP A 91 -3.41 -0.81 -12.75
CA TRP A 91 -4.05 -2.10 -12.54
C TRP A 91 -4.80 -2.17 -11.21
N GLU A 92 -4.17 -1.73 -10.11
CA GLU A 92 -4.79 -1.78 -8.79
C GLU A 92 -6.00 -0.84 -8.68
N ARG A 93 -5.99 0.32 -9.34
CA ARG A 93 -7.16 1.22 -9.38
C ARG A 93 -8.37 0.59 -10.05
N GLU A 94 -8.15 -0.27 -11.03
CA GLU A 94 -9.21 -0.93 -11.81
C GLU A 94 -9.67 -2.25 -11.16
N ASN A 95 -8.74 -3.02 -10.61
CA ASN A 95 -8.98 -4.41 -10.21
C ASN A 95 -9.00 -4.64 -8.69
N ASN A 96 -8.44 -3.73 -7.88
CA ASN A 96 -8.40 -3.90 -6.43
C ASN A 96 -9.66 -3.34 -5.76
N ALA A 97 -10.51 -4.23 -5.26
CA ALA A 97 -11.77 -3.86 -4.60
C ALA A 97 -11.57 -2.88 -3.43
N PHE A 98 -10.44 -2.97 -2.72
CA PHE A 98 -10.11 -2.11 -1.58
C PHE A 98 -9.73 -0.69 -2.01
N LEU A 99 -9.01 -0.51 -3.13
CA LEU A 99 -8.70 0.82 -3.67
C LEU A 99 -9.92 1.49 -4.30
N ARG A 100 -10.91 0.70 -4.69
CA ARG A 100 -12.16 1.14 -5.30
C ARG A 100 -13.24 1.52 -4.30
N CYS A 101 -13.04 1.29 -3.00
CA CYS A 101 -13.98 1.76 -1.98
C CYS A 101 -14.15 3.29 -2.06
N GLU A 102 -15.41 3.73 -2.14
CA GLU A 102 -15.77 5.15 -2.24
C GLU A 102 -15.43 5.94 -0.99
N ASP A 103 -15.58 5.31 0.18
CA ASP A 103 -15.32 5.92 1.47
C ASP A 103 -14.76 4.91 2.49
N LEU A 104 -14.38 5.42 3.67
CA LEU A 104 -13.89 4.61 4.78
C LEU A 104 -14.92 3.60 5.27
N LYS A 105 -16.22 3.92 5.22
CA LYS A 105 -17.27 3.03 5.71
C LYS A 105 -17.40 1.78 4.84
N ALA A 106 -17.38 1.94 3.52
CA ALA A 106 -17.36 0.85 2.55
C ALA A 106 -16.10 0.01 2.71
N PHE A 107 -14.94 0.65 2.91
CA PHE A 107 -13.68 -0.05 3.15
C PHE A 107 -13.70 -0.90 4.42
N VAL A 108 -14.15 -0.32 5.54
CA VAL A 108 -14.28 -1.05 6.82
C VAL A 108 -15.23 -2.23 6.67
N LYS A 109 -16.38 -2.04 6.00
CA LYS A 109 -17.32 -3.14 5.74
C LYS A 109 -16.69 -4.27 4.91
N LEU A 110 -15.87 -3.95 3.92
CA LEU A 110 -15.22 -4.95 3.06
C LEU A 110 -14.02 -5.64 3.74
N ARG A 111 -13.27 -4.92 4.59
CA ARG A 111 -12.04 -5.45 5.21
C ARG A 111 -12.31 -6.16 6.54
N MET A 112 -13.33 -5.72 7.27
CA MET A 112 -13.66 -6.21 8.62
C MET A 112 -14.95 -7.03 8.69
N GLY A 113 -15.73 -7.07 7.60
CA GLY A 113 -16.89 -7.94 7.46
C GLY A 113 -16.51 -9.29 6.86
#